data_AF-A0A192D294-F1
#
_entry.id   AF-A0A192D294-F1
#
_cell.length_a   1.000
_cell.length_b   1.000
_cell.length_c   1.000
_cell.angle_alpha   90.00
_cell.angle_beta   90.00
_cell.angle_gamma   90.00
#
_symmetry.space_group_name_H-M   'P 1'
#
loop_
_entity.id
_entity.type
_entity.pdbx_description
1 polymer ?
#
loop_
_entity_poly.entity_id
_entity_poly.type
_entity_poly.pdbx_seq_one_letter_code
_entity_poly.pdbx_strand_id
1 'polypeptide(L)'
;MKSRFLMTAAALFAIVAPLAPAMAQPAPELVFALPVTDGMESEPVSNVQLTFNTNVTISHVDIETPDGVKLVLFDVMANDGEGQTSMVFSFDLPVPIVAPGQYFINYVAEVNRKDGTSDSVSAHSSFTMLEQ
;
A
#
# COMPACT_ATOMS: atom_id res chain seq x y z
N MET A 1 -0.68 68.88 -32.42
CA MET A 1 0.52 68.01 -32.27
C MET A 1 1.02 68.11 -30.83
N LYS A 2 1.43 66.97 -30.25
CA LYS A 2 2.08 66.73 -28.95
C LYS A 2 1.16 66.36 -27.76
N SER A 3 0.92 65.05 -27.68
CA SER A 3 0.49 64.32 -26.49
C SER A 3 1.55 64.37 -25.39
N ARG A 4 1.12 64.33 -24.14
CA ARG A 4 1.96 63.96 -22.99
C ARG A 4 1.21 62.95 -22.13
N PHE A 5 1.44 61.68 -22.46
CA PHE A 5 1.19 60.54 -21.58
C PHE A 5 2.10 60.65 -20.36
N LEU A 6 1.54 60.51 -19.16
CA LEU A 6 2.30 60.26 -17.93
C LEU A 6 1.94 58.86 -17.45
N MET A 7 2.92 57.96 -17.55
CA MET A 7 2.87 56.56 -17.19
C MET A 7 2.73 56.38 -15.68
N THR A 8 1.75 55.58 -15.27
CA THR A 8 1.62 55.02 -13.92
C THR A 8 2.54 53.81 -13.81
N ALA A 9 3.58 53.87 -12.97
CA ALA A 9 4.41 52.71 -12.67
C ALA A 9 3.96 52.12 -11.33
N ALA A 10 3.13 51.07 -11.38
CA ALA A 10 2.83 50.23 -10.23
C ALA A 10 3.90 49.14 -10.13
N ALA A 11 4.71 49.18 -9.07
CA ALA A 11 5.70 48.15 -8.77
C ALA A 11 5.00 46.88 -8.26
N LEU A 12 5.03 45.80 -9.05
CA LEU A 12 4.65 44.46 -8.59
C LEU A 12 5.75 43.92 -7.65
N PHE A 13 5.43 43.78 -6.37
CA PHE A 13 6.16 42.90 -5.47
C PHE A 13 5.74 41.46 -5.75
N ALA A 14 6.55 40.71 -6.48
CA ALA A 14 6.40 39.25 -6.57
C ALA A 14 6.97 38.63 -5.29
N ILE A 15 6.09 38.23 -4.37
CA ILE A 15 6.45 37.41 -3.22
C ILE A 15 6.75 36.00 -3.76
N VAL A 16 8.03 35.68 -3.96
CA VAL A 16 8.46 34.30 -4.22
C VAL A 16 8.42 33.58 -2.89
N ALA A 17 7.33 32.87 -2.60
CA ALA A 17 7.30 31.94 -1.47
C ALA A 17 8.30 30.81 -1.75
N PRO A 18 9.22 30.48 -0.82
CA PRO A 18 10.09 29.32 -0.98
C PRO A 18 9.21 28.06 -1.02
N LEU A 19 9.26 27.33 -2.13
CA LEU A 19 8.72 25.98 -2.19
C LEU A 19 9.54 25.14 -1.20
N ALA A 20 8.94 24.81 -0.05
CA ALA A 20 9.49 23.78 0.81
C ALA A 20 9.62 22.49 -0.02
N PRO A 21 10.74 21.75 0.06
CA PRO A 21 10.85 20.48 -0.63
C PRO A 21 9.73 19.58 -0.12
N ALA A 22 8.86 19.12 -1.02
CA ALA A 22 7.93 18.06 -0.70
C ALA A 22 8.77 16.86 -0.26
N MET A 23 8.63 16.44 1.00
CA MET A 23 9.25 15.20 1.47
C MET A 23 8.76 14.08 0.55
N ALA A 24 9.69 13.38 -0.10
CA ALA A 24 9.34 12.24 -0.94
C ALA A 24 8.58 11.22 -0.08
N GLN A 25 7.50 10.67 -0.64
CA GLN A 25 6.74 9.60 0.02
C GLN A 25 7.70 8.46 0.44
N PRO A 26 7.61 7.86 1.63
CA PRO A 26 8.52 6.76 1.99
C PRO A 26 8.29 5.53 1.10
N ALA A 27 9.25 4.61 1.10
CA ALA A 27 9.07 3.31 0.45
C ALA A 27 7.99 2.48 1.18
N PRO A 28 7.31 1.54 0.49
CA PRO A 28 6.37 0.62 1.12
C PRO A 28 7.01 -0.12 2.31
N GLU A 29 6.35 -0.08 3.46
CA GLU A 29 6.71 -0.90 4.62
C GLU A 29 5.43 -1.38 5.29
N LEU A 30 5.33 -2.68 5.55
CA LEU A 30 4.23 -3.26 6.30
C LEU A 30 4.44 -2.99 7.79
N VAL A 31 3.54 -2.21 8.39
CA VAL A 31 3.63 -1.81 9.81
C VAL A 31 2.69 -2.62 10.71
N PHE A 32 1.68 -3.25 10.12
CA PHE A 32 0.76 -4.13 10.82
C PHE A 32 0.11 -5.13 9.87
N ALA A 33 -0.13 -6.35 10.37
CA ALA A 33 -0.92 -7.37 9.70
C ALA A 33 -1.92 -8.00 10.68
N LEU A 34 -3.05 -8.47 10.14
CA LEU A 34 -3.96 -9.38 10.80
C LEU A 34 -4.14 -10.61 9.89
N PRO A 35 -3.94 -11.85 10.37
CA PRO A 35 -3.28 -12.24 11.62
C PRO A 35 -1.95 -11.52 11.87
N VAL A 36 -1.60 -11.37 13.15
CA VAL A 36 -0.37 -10.67 13.55
C VAL A 36 0.84 -11.43 12.99
N THR A 37 1.82 -10.71 12.45
CA THR A 37 3.06 -11.31 11.94
C THR A 37 3.72 -12.17 13.02
N ASP A 38 4.04 -13.40 12.66
CA ASP A 38 4.57 -14.47 13.51
C ASP A 38 3.66 -14.81 14.71
N GLY A 39 2.38 -14.42 14.62
CA GLY A 39 1.35 -14.70 15.60
C GLY A 39 0.91 -16.16 15.59
N MET A 40 0.25 -16.54 16.68
CA MET A 40 -0.38 -17.85 16.83
C MET A 40 -1.88 -17.65 16.98
N GLU A 41 -2.65 -18.33 16.14
CA GLU A 41 -4.10 -18.22 16.08
C GLU A 41 -4.73 -19.54 16.55
N SER A 42 -5.61 -19.46 17.54
CA SER A 42 -6.41 -20.60 18.02
C SER A 42 -7.82 -20.60 17.44
N GLU A 43 -8.30 -19.44 16.97
CA GLU A 43 -9.62 -19.26 16.38
C GLU A 43 -9.54 -19.28 14.85
N PRO A 44 -10.63 -19.63 14.15
CA PRO A 44 -10.69 -19.55 12.70
C PRO A 44 -10.33 -18.17 12.17
N VAL A 45 -9.39 -18.10 11.22
CA VAL A 45 -9.04 -16.86 10.53
C VAL A 45 -9.94 -16.70 9.31
N SER A 46 -10.75 -15.63 9.29
CA SER A 46 -11.70 -15.36 8.20
C SER A 46 -11.36 -14.13 7.37
N ASN A 47 -10.36 -13.35 7.77
CA ASN A 47 -9.98 -12.10 7.11
C ASN A 47 -8.48 -11.89 7.24
N VAL A 48 -7.89 -11.29 6.21
CA VAL A 48 -6.53 -10.76 6.24
C VAL A 48 -6.58 -9.24 6.17
N GLN A 49 -5.81 -8.57 7.01
CA GLN A 49 -5.58 -7.13 6.93
C GLN A 49 -4.10 -6.83 6.78
N LEU A 50 -3.78 -5.89 5.89
CA LEU A 50 -2.42 -5.36 5.69
C LEU A 50 -2.45 -3.84 5.87
N THR A 51 -1.59 -3.31 6.72
CA THR A 51 -1.42 -1.86 6.91
C THR A 51 -0.01 -1.44 6.62
N PHE A 52 0.13 -0.44 5.75
CA PHE A 52 1.42 0.10 5.32
C PHE A 52 1.69 1.46 5.96
N ASN A 53 2.98 1.83 6.05
CA ASN A 53 3.44 3.14 6.53
C ASN A 53 2.98 4.32 5.63
N THR A 54 2.53 4.05 4.41
CA THR A 54 2.11 5.04 3.41
C THR A 54 1.09 4.46 2.44
N ASN A 55 0.47 5.30 1.61
CA ASN A 55 -0.43 4.83 0.56
C ASN A 55 0.38 4.02 -0.46
N VAL A 56 0.07 2.75 -0.61
CA VAL A 56 0.68 1.88 -1.62
C VAL A 56 -0.37 1.45 -2.61
N THR A 57 0.06 1.08 -3.81
CA THR A 57 -0.77 0.28 -4.71
C THR A 57 -0.41 -1.18 -4.50
N ILE A 58 -1.41 -2.02 -4.19
CA ILE A 58 -1.23 -3.48 -4.18
C ILE A 58 -1.51 -4.02 -5.58
N SER A 59 -0.65 -4.94 -6.02
CA SER A 59 -0.83 -5.68 -7.29
C SER A 59 -1.11 -7.17 -7.10
N HIS A 60 -0.73 -7.74 -5.96
CA HIS A 60 -0.97 -9.16 -5.66
C HIS A 60 -1.04 -9.40 -4.15
N VAL A 61 -1.97 -10.26 -3.72
CA VAL A 61 -2.04 -10.83 -2.36
C VAL A 61 -2.49 -12.27 -2.45
N ASP A 62 -1.73 -13.19 -1.84
CA ASP A 62 -2.12 -14.59 -1.69
C ASP A 62 -1.77 -15.12 -0.28
N ILE A 63 -2.41 -16.20 0.12
CA ILE A 63 -2.00 -16.99 1.28
C ILE A 63 -1.42 -18.31 0.79
N GLU A 64 -0.17 -18.57 1.13
CA GLU A 64 0.45 -19.89 1.00
C GLU A 64 0.15 -20.73 2.24
N THR A 65 -0.48 -21.87 2.02
CA THR A 65 -0.86 -22.85 3.06
C THR A 65 0.33 -23.74 3.44
N PRO A 66 0.26 -24.49 4.57
CA PRO A 66 1.34 -25.38 5.00
C PRO A 66 1.73 -26.47 4.00
N ASP A 67 0.81 -26.86 3.11
CA ASP A 67 1.03 -27.82 2.02
C ASP A 67 1.47 -27.15 0.70
N GLY A 68 1.70 -25.83 0.70
CA GLY A 68 2.20 -25.05 -0.44
C GLY A 68 1.14 -24.61 -1.45
N VAL A 69 -0.15 -24.78 -1.13
CA VAL A 69 -1.25 -24.28 -1.97
C VAL A 69 -1.37 -22.76 -1.81
N LYS A 70 -1.59 -22.05 -2.92
CA LYS A 70 -1.77 -20.60 -2.91
C LYS A 70 -3.24 -20.24 -3.05
N LEU A 71 -3.76 -19.52 -2.06
CA LEU A 71 -5.09 -18.94 -2.04
C LEU A 71 -5.00 -17.47 -2.43
N VAL A 72 -5.22 -17.17 -3.71
CA VAL A 72 -5.15 -15.80 -4.22
C VAL A 72 -6.32 -14.98 -3.68
N LEU A 73 -6.03 -13.91 -2.96
CA LEU A 73 -7.02 -12.97 -2.41
C LEU A 73 -7.21 -11.75 -3.31
N PHE A 74 -6.14 -11.32 -3.98
CA PHE A 74 -6.16 -10.23 -4.93
C PHE A 74 -5.09 -10.44 -6.00
N ASP A 75 -5.44 -10.18 -7.26
CA ASP A 75 -4.51 -10.12 -8.37
C ASP A 75 -4.95 -9.02 -9.34
N VAL A 76 -4.05 -8.09 -9.62
CA VAL A 76 -4.30 -6.96 -10.54
C VAL A 76 -4.71 -7.43 -11.93
N MET A 77 -4.19 -8.57 -12.39
CA MET A 77 -4.51 -9.11 -13.72
C MET A 77 -5.93 -9.66 -13.77
N ALA A 78 -6.47 -10.13 -12.63
CA ALA A 78 -7.86 -10.55 -12.51
C ALA A 78 -8.83 -9.37 -12.35
N ASN A 79 -8.31 -8.17 -12.06
CA ASN A 79 -9.06 -6.93 -11.86
C ASN A 79 -8.80 -5.90 -12.97
N ASP A 80 -8.81 -6.33 -14.23
CA ASP A 80 -8.65 -5.48 -15.43
C ASP A 80 -7.37 -4.62 -15.46
N GLY A 81 -6.33 -5.00 -14.72
CA GLY A 81 -5.09 -4.25 -14.61
C GLY A 81 -5.14 -3.09 -13.60
N GLU A 82 -6.23 -2.93 -12.86
CA GLU A 82 -6.40 -1.86 -11.88
C GLU A 82 -5.99 -2.34 -10.48
N GLY A 83 -4.85 -1.82 -10.00
CA GLY A 83 -4.39 -2.04 -8.63
C GLY A 83 -5.24 -1.27 -7.61
N GLN A 84 -5.22 -1.69 -6.35
CA GLN A 84 -5.90 -0.99 -5.27
C GLN A 84 -4.92 -0.07 -4.54
N THR A 85 -5.24 1.22 -4.42
CA THR A 85 -4.40 2.17 -3.68
C THR A 85 -5.00 2.53 -2.33
N SER A 86 -4.28 2.22 -1.25
CA SER A 86 -4.69 2.51 0.14
C SER A 86 -3.49 2.41 1.08
N MET A 87 -3.66 2.84 2.33
CA MET A 87 -2.77 2.47 3.45
C MET A 87 -3.19 1.17 4.12
N VAL A 88 -4.49 0.85 4.07
CA VAL A 88 -5.09 -0.30 4.75
C VAL A 88 -5.87 -1.12 3.74
N PHE A 89 -5.60 -2.41 3.70
CA PHE A 89 -6.26 -3.39 2.84
C PHE A 89 -6.86 -4.48 3.71
N SER A 90 -8.06 -4.93 3.37
CA SER A 90 -8.73 -6.02 4.05
C SER A 90 -9.34 -6.95 3.03
N PHE A 91 -9.08 -8.24 3.19
CA PHE A 91 -9.48 -9.30 2.27
C PHE A 91 -10.21 -10.38 3.06
N ASP A 92 -11.49 -10.57 2.76
CA ASP A 92 -12.26 -11.67 3.32
C ASP A 92 -11.85 -12.99 2.69
N LEU A 93 -11.69 -14.01 3.53
CA LEU A 93 -11.40 -15.36 3.06
C LEU A 93 -12.68 -16.06 2.63
N PRO A 94 -12.71 -16.70 1.45
CA PRO A 94 -13.92 -17.40 0.98
C PRO A 94 -14.28 -18.58 1.89
N VAL A 95 -13.28 -19.16 2.56
CA VAL A 95 -13.43 -20.19 3.59
C VAL A 95 -12.49 -19.85 4.75
N PRO A 96 -12.95 -19.85 6.01
CA PRO A 96 -12.07 -19.62 7.15
C PRO A 96 -10.94 -20.67 7.23
N ILE A 97 -9.74 -20.21 7.55
CA ILE A 97 -8.59 -21.06 7.80
C ILE A 97 -8.71 -21.62 9.22
N VAL A 98 -8.69 -22.95 9.31
CA VAL A 98 -8.80 -23.71 10.57
C VAL A 98 -7.76 -24.82 10.70
N ALA A 99 -7.14 -25.23 9.60
CA ALA A 99 -6.18 -26.33 9.63
C ALA A 99 -4.86 -25.86 10.28
N PRO A 100 -4.27 -26.67 11.17
CA PRO A 100 -3.04 -26.30 11.86
C PRO A 100 -1.86 -26.19 10.90
N GLY A 101 -0.90 -25.36 11.26
CA GLY A 101 0.35 -25.18 10.51
C GLY A 101 0.69 -23.71 10.25
N GLN A 102 1.85 -23.50 9.61
CA GLN A 102 2.34 -22.17 9.27
C GLN A 102 1.82 -21.73 7.91
N TYR A 103 1.29 -20.51 7.86
CA TYR A 103 0.78 -19.86 6.67
C TYR A 103 1.61 -18.61 6.39
N PHE A 104 1.70 -18.24 5.11
CA PHE A 104 2.37 -17.01 4.66
C PHE A 104 1.39 -16.16 3.87
N ILE A 105 1.20 -14.91 4.28
CA ILE A 105 0.47 -13.92 3.51
C ILE A 105 1.49 -13.19 2.64
N ASN A 106 1.53 -13.56 1.36
CA ASN A 106 2.42 -12.96 0.37
C ASN A 106 1.76 -11.72 -0.23
N TYR A 107 2.54 -10.66 -0.45
CA TYR A 107 2.03 -9.44 -1.06
C TYR A 107 3.07 -8.73 -1.93
N VAL A 108 2.57 -8.01 -2.94
CA VAL A 108 3.34 -7.06 -3.74
C VAL A 108 2.71 -5.68 -3.60
N ALA A 109 3.51 -4.72 -3.15
CA ALA A 109 3.10 -3.35 -2.94
C ALA A 109 4.08 -2.37 -3.58
N GLU A 110 3.57 -1.27 -4.13
CA GLU A 110 4.38 -0.26 -4.80
C GLU A 110 3.98 1.17 -4.40
N VAL A 111 4.95 2.07 -4.47
CA VAL A 111 4.75 3.51 -4.40
C VAL A 111 5.22 4.11 -5.71
N ASN A 112 4.31 4.77 -6.43
CA ASN A 112 4.64 5.56 -7.61
C ASN A 112 4.59 7.04 -7.25
N ARG A 113 5.75 7.70 -7.26
CA ARG A 113 5.88 9.10 -6.84
C ARG A 113 5.69 10.06 -8.00
N LYS A 114 5.27 11.29 -7.66
CA LYS A 114 5.09 12.37 -8.64
C LYS A 114 6.37 12.81 -9.34
N ASP A 115 7.53 12.55 -8.74
CA ASP A 115 8.84 12.81 -9.33
C ASP A 115 9.26 11.73 -10.36
N GLY A 116 8.40 10.74 -10.60
CA GLY A 116 8.64 9.64 -11.54
C GLY A 116 9.46 8.50 -10.95
N THR A 117 9.89 8.59 -9.68
CA THR A 117 10.52 7.47 -8.98
C THR A 117 9.48 6.48 -8.47
N SER A 118 9.89 5.22 -8.32
CA SER A 118 9.05 4.17 -7.80
C SER A 118 9.85 3.24 -6.89
N ASP A 119 9.22 2.79 -5.81
CA ASP A 119 9.71 1.67 -5.00
C ASP A 119 8.66 0.56 -5.00
N SER A 120 9.13 -0.68 -5.02
CA SER A 120 8.27 -1.87 -4.89
C SER A 120 8.85 -2.81 -3.84
N VAL A 121 7.96 -3.47 -3.11
CA VAL A 121 8.30 -4.54 -2.18
C VAL A 121 7.49 -5.79 -2.54
N SER A 122 8.18 -6.93 -2.56
CA SER A 122 7.58 -8.26 -2.55
C SER A 122 8.03 -8.92 -1.25
N ALA A 123 7.08 -9.20 -0.36
CA ALA A 123 7.36 -9.71 0.97
C ALA A 123 6.20 -10.56 1.48
N HIS A 124 6.33 -11.08 2.69
CA HIS A 124 5.28 -11.81 3.37
C HIS A 124 5.20 -11.44 4.85
N SER A 125 4.03 -11.63 5.45
CA SER A 125 3.86 -11.86 6.88
C SER A 125 3.51 -13.33 7.12
N SER A 126 3.85 -13.87 8.28
CA SER A 126 3.52 -15.26 8.63
C SER A 126 2.57 -15.32 9.81
N PHE A 127 1.82 -16.42 9.95
CA PHE A 127 1.11 -16.76 11.17
C PHE A 127 0.99 -18.28 11.29
N THR A 128 0.75 -18.78 12.50
CA THR A 128 0.58 -20.21 12.77
C THR A 128 -0.81 -20.48 13.31
N MET A 129 -1.54 -21.40 12.68
CA MET A 129 -2.75 -21.99 13.23
C MET A 129 -2.39 -23.10 14.21
N LEU A 130 -2.88 -23.01 15.44
CA LEU A 130 -2.70 -24.04 16.47
C LEU A 130 -3.63 -25.23 16.24
N GLU A 131 -3.26 -26.38 16.80
CA GLU A 131 -4.19 -27.51 16.93
C GLU A 131 -5.33 -27.11 17.88
N GLN A 132 -6.58 -27.40 17.49
CA GLN A 132 -7.77 -27.19 18.31
C GLN A 132 -8.13 -28.41 19.16
#